data_AF-A0A1V3II94-F1
#
_entry.id   AF-A0A1V3II94-F1
#
_cell.length_a   1.000
_cell.length_b   1.000
_cell.length_c   1.000
_cell.angle_alpha   90.00
_cell.angle_beta   90.00
_cell.angle_gamma   90.00
#
_symmetry.space_group_name_H-M   'P 1'
#
loop_
_entity.id
_entity.type
_entity.pdbx_description
1 polymer ?
#
loop_
_entity_poly.entity_id
_entity_poly.type
_entity_poly.pdbx_seq_one_letter_code
_entity_poly.pdbx_strand_id
1 'polypeptide(L)'
;MARKNFEPTTEERKKVYQLTASGFTVEDVAKTIYRYGKPISDKTVRKYFRKELETARIESVGAVAARLFKKAIDGDTSAMIFYLKTRGGWKETAINEIKAEVTQTPEKIDLSGLSFDELEQLEKLLDKGNSKANTN
;
A
#
# COMPACT_ATOMS: atom_id res chain seq x y z
N MET A 1 -22.57 -34.96 24.02
CA MET A 1 -23.53 -34.66 22.93
C MET A 1 -22.78 -34.13 21.72
N ALA A 2 -22.94 -34.75 20.55
CA ALA A 2 -22.28 -34.30 19.32
C ALA A 2 -22.82 -32.91 18.91
N ARG A 3 -21.92 -31.95 18.65
CA ARG A 3 -22.34 -30.64 18.11
C ARG A 3 -22.92 -30.84 16.72
N LYS A 4 -24.15 -30.35 16.49
CA LYS A 4 -24.77 -30.32 15.16
C LYS A 4 -23.85 -29.57 14.18
N ASN A 5 -23.66 -30.11 12.98
CA ASN A 5 -22.86 -29.45 11.94
C ASN A 5 -23.46 -28.07 11.61
N PHE A 6 -22.59 -27.08 11.42
CA PHE A 6 -23.00 -25.75 11.00
C PHE A 6 -23.38 -25.81 9.52
N GLU A 7 -24.62 -25.43 9.21
CA GLU A 7 -25.10 -25.27 7.85
C GLU A 7 -25.43 -23.79 7.63
N PRO A 8 -24.75 -23.10 6.70
CA PRO A 8 -25.04 -21.72 6.35
C PRO A 8 -26.31 -21.63 5.51
N THR A 9 -27.20 -20.68 5.84
CA THR A 9 -28.39 -20.41 5.04
C THR A 9 -28.06 -19.56 3.82
N THR A 10 -28.94 -19.56 2.81
CA THR A 10 -28.77 -18.72 1.62
C THR A 10 -28.75 -17.23 1.96
N GLU A 11 -29.54 -16.78 2.94
CA GLU A 11 -29.56 -15.39 3.38
C GLU A 11 -28.25 -14.98 4.06
N GLU A 12 -27.68 -15.86 4.86
CA GLU A 12 -26.37 -15.62 5.49
C GLU A 12 -25.26 -15.56 4.45
N ARG A 13 -25.30 -16.42 3.43
CA ARG A 13 -24.35 -16.37 2.32
C ARG A 13 -24.41 -15.02 1.61
N LYS A 14 -25.61 -14.53 1.30
CA LYS A 14 -25.81 -13.19 0.73
C LYS A 14 -25.29 -12.09 1.65
N LYS A 15 -25.55 -12.18 2.96
CA LYS A 15 -25.07 -11.21 3.95
C LYS A 15 -23.54 -11.19 4.03
N VAL A 16 -22.89 -12.36 4.11
CA VAL A 16 -21.41 -12.47 4.11
C VAL A 16 -20.83 -11.86 2.85
N TYR A 17 -21.41 -12.20 1.69
CA TYR A 17 -20.99 -11.65 0.41
C TYR A 17 -21.06 -10.11 0.41
N GLN A 18 -22.20 -9.53 0.81
CA GLN A 18 -22.40 -8.07 0.80
C GLN A 18 -21.47 -7.31 1.76
N LEU A 19 -21.27 -7.85 2.97
CA LEU A 19 -20.36 -7.24 3.94
C LEU A 19 -18.91 -7.32 3.47
N THR A 20 -18.52 -8.46 2.89
CA THR A 20 -17.16 -8.63 2.35
C THR A 20 -16.92 -7.75 1.14
N ALA A 21 -17.91 -7.64 0.24
CA ALA A 21 -17.88 -6.75 -0.92
C ALA A 21 -17.68 -5.28 -0.51
N SER A 22 -18.29 -4.88 0.62
CA SER A 22 -18.17 -3.54 1.21
C SER A 22 -16.85 -3.30 1.96
N GLY A 23 -15.99 -4.31 2.11
CA GLY A 23 -14.66 -4.18 2.71
C GLY A 23 -14.57 -4.50 4.20
N PHE A 24 -15.61 -5.06 4.83
CA PHE A 24 -15.53 -5.50 6.23
C PHE A 24 -14.58 -6.69 6.41
N THR A 25 -13.94 -6.75 7.58
CA THR A 25 -13.05 -7.86 7.93
C THR A 25 -13.85 -9.14 8.20
N VAL A 26 -13.23 -10.30 8.02
CA VAL A 26 -13.90 -11.59 8.30
C VAL A 26 -14.30 -11.71 9.78
N GLU A 27 -13.54 -11.08 10.69
CA GLU A 27 -13.86 -11.01 12.12
C GLU A 27 -15.14 -10.21 12.37
N ASP A 28 -15.32 -9.07 11.70
CA ASP A 28 -16.54 -8.27 11.83
C ASP A 28 -17.75 -8.97 11.20
N VAL A 29 -17.54 -9.63 10.06
CA VAL A 29 -18.59 -10.45 9.43
C VAL A 29 -19.02 -11.58 10.36
N ALA A 30 -18.09 -12.24 11.06
CA ALA A 30 -18.38 -13.30 12.03
C ALA A 30 -19.30 -12.82 13.16
N LYS A 31 -19.14 -11.56 13.61
CA LYS A 31 -20.00 -10.93 14.63
C LYS A 31 -21.45 -10.74 14.18
N THR A 32 -21.73 -10.82 12.88
CA THR A 32 -23.08 -10.63 12.32
C THR A 32 -23.90 -11.93 12.19
N ILE A 33 -23.26 -13.09 12.35
CA ILE A 33 -23.91 -14.40 12.21
C ILE A 33 -23.93 -15.11 13.55
N TYR A 34 -25.14 -15.39 14.04
CA TYR A 34 -25.34 -15.98 15.36
C TYR A 34 -25.79 -17.44 15.27
N ARG A 35 -25.29 -18.27 16.19
CA ARG A 35 -25.73 -19.64 16.43
C ARG A 35 -25.82 -19.87 17.93
N TYR A 36 -26.94 -20.46 18.38
CA TYR A 36 -27.16 -20.77 19.79
C TYR A 36 -26.92 -19.56 20.72
N GLY A 37 -27.34 -18.36 20.29
CA GLY A 37 -27.21 -17.12 21.04
C GLY A 37 -25.79 -16.51 21.06
N LYS A 38 -24.83 -17.04 20.29
CA LYS A 38 -23.47 -16.49 20.20
C LYS A 38 -23.03 -16.26 18.75
N PRO A 39 -22.18 -15.26 18.48
CA PRO A 39 -21.55 -15.13 17.18
C PRO A 39 -20.72 -16.36 16.82
N ILE A 40 -20.65 -16.69 15.53
CA ILE A 40 -19.75 -17.73 15.06
C ILE A 40 -18.29 -17.24 15.06
N SER A 41 -17.35 -18.18 15.05
CA SER A 41 -15.93 -17.85 14.97
C SER A 41 -15.50 -17.51 13.55
N ASP A 42 -14.45 -16.70 13.40
CA ASP A 42 -13.80 -16.40 12.10
C ASP A 42 -13.44 -17.69 11.34
N LYS A 43 -12.92 -18.72 12.05
CA LYS A 43 -12.61 -20.03 11.46
C LYS A 43 -13.84 -20.69 10.83
N THR A 44 -15.01 -20.55 11.46
CA THR A 44 -16.28 -21.05 10.92
C THR A 44 -16.67 -20.28 9.66
N VAL A 45 -16.52 -18.95 9.67
CA VAL A 45 -16.82 -18.13 8.49
C VAL A 45 -15.95 -18.56 7.30
N ARG A 46 -14.64 -18.66 7.50
CA ARG A 46 -13.69 -19.07 6.45
C ARG A 46 -13.98 -20.47 5.90
N LYS A 47 -14.42 -21.41 6.76
CA LYS A 47 -14.71 -22.78 6.35
C LYS A 47 -15.96 -22.87 5.47
N TYR A 48 -17.03 -22.17 5.82
CA TYR A 48 -18.35 -22.36 5.21
C TYR A 48 -18.71 -21.31 4.15
N PHE A 49 -18.10 -20.13 4.20
CA PHE A 49 -18.34 -19.00 3.29
C PHE A 49 -17.12 -18.66 2.42
N ARG A 50 -16.21 -19.62 2.21
CA ARG A 50 -14.97 -19.40 1.46
C ARG A 50 -15.22 -18.80 0.09
N LYS A 51 -16.20 -19.35 -0.64
CA LYS A 51 -16.55 -18.90 -1.98
C LYS A 51 -16.97 -17.43 -1.98
N GLU A 52 -17.87 -17.06 -1.07
CA GLU A 52 -18.35 -15.69 -0.93
C GLU A 52 -17.24 -14.73 -0.54
N LEU A 53 -16.33 -15.12 0.36
CA LEU A 53 -15.21 -14.29 0.77
C LEU A 53 -14.23 -14.01 -0.38
N GLU A 54 -13.95 -15.03 -1.20
CA GLU A 54 -13.03 -14.91 -2.33
C GLU A 54 -13.66 -14.15 -3.51
N THR A 55 -14.91 -14.47 -3.88
CA THR A 55 -15.56 -13.85 -5.05
C THR A 55 -16.05 -12.43 -4.78
N ALA A 56 -16.57 -12.14 -3.58
CA ALA A 56 -17.14 -10.82 -3.27
C ALA A 56 -16.13 -9.69 -3.49
N ARG A 57 -14.87 -9.89 -3.10
CA ARG A 57 -13.82 -8.88 -3.25
C ARG A 57 -13.46 -8.64 -4.72
N ILE A 58 -13.36 -9.70 -5.50
CA ILE A 58 -13.02 -9.61 -6.93
C ILE A 58 -14.15 -8.90 -7.68
N GLU A 59 -15.38 -9.35 -7.45
CA GLU A 59 -16.57 -8.81 -8.12
C GLU A 59 -16.85 -7.36 -7.71
N SER A 60 -16.70 -7.01 -6.43
CA SER A 60 -16.94 -5.63 -5.97
C SER A 60 -15.90 -4.65 -6.52
N VAL A 61 -14.62 -5.02 -6.49
CA VAL A 61 -13.55 -4.21 -7.08
C VAL A 61 -13.73 -4.09 -8.59
N GLY A 62 -14.09 -5.19 -9.27
CA GLY A 62 -14.39 -5.19 -10.70
C GLY A 62 -15.55 -4.26 -11.07
N ALA A 63 -16.64 -4.27 -10.29
CA ALA A 63 -17.79 -3.40 -10.51
C ALA A 63 -17.44 -1.91 -10.34
N VAL A 64 -16.64 -1.56 -9.32
CA VAL A 64 -16.16 -0.18 -9.13
C VAL A 64 -15.21 0.22 -10.25
N ALA A 65 -14.27 -0.65 -10.63
CA ALA A 65 -13.33 -0.42 -11.72
C ALA A 65 -14.05 -0.19 -13.06
N ALA A 66 -15.09 -0.96 -13.37
CA ALA A 66 -15.88 -0.78 -14.59
C ALA A 66 -16.57 0.59 -14.64
N ARG A 67 -17.14 1.05 -13.51
CA ARG A 67 -17.76 2.37 -13.40
C ARG A 67 -16.74 3.49 -13.53
N LEU A 68 -15.59 3.35 -12.88
CA LEU A 68 -14.48 4.29 -12.98
C LEU A 68 -13.96 4.40 -14.41
N PHE A 69 -13.76 3.27 -15.08
CA PHE A 69 -13.32 3.22 -16.47
C PHE A 69 -14.33 3.91 -17.40
N LYS A 70 -15.62 3.59 -17.26
CA LYS A 70 -16.67 4.28 -18.02
C LYS A 70 -16.64 5.79 -17.80
N LYS A 71 -16.56 6.22 -16.54
CA LYS A 71 -16.49 7.65 -16.18
C LYS A 71 -15.25 8.35 -16.76
N ALA A 72 -14.12 7.65 -16.85
CA ALA A 72 -12.92 8.13 -17.52
C ALA A 72 -13.13 8.28 -19.04
N ILE A 73 -13.74 7.28 -19.71
CA ILE A 73 -14.07 7.35 -21.14
C ILE A 73 -15.08 8.47 -21.45
N ASP A 74 -16.03 8.72 -20.54
CA ASP A 74 -17.02 9.79 -20.67
C ASP A 74 -16.42 11.21 -20.43
N GLY A 75 -15.11 11.31 -20.15
CA GLY A 75 -14.39 12.58 -20.11
C GLY A 75 -14.15 13.17 -18.72
N ASP A 76 -14.41 12.44 -17.63
CA ASP A 76 -14.06 12.92 -16.28
C ASP A 76 -12.54 12.94 -16.09
N THR A 77 -11.97 14.14 -15.98
CA THR A 77 -10.53 14.34 -15.88
C THR A 77 -9.90 13.66 -14.68
N SER A 78 -10.60 13.64 -13.53
CA SER A 78 -10.07 13.01 -12.32
C SER A 78 -10.00 11.49 -12.47
N ALA A 79 -11.03 10.87 -13.03
CA ALA A 79 -11.05 9.44 -13.33
C ALA A 79 -10.00 9.06 -14.36
N MET A 80 -9.82 9.86 -15.43
CA MET A 80 -8.77 9.65 -16.44
C MET A 80 -7.37 9.72 -15.82
N ILE A 81 -7.06 10.77 -15.06
CA ILE A 81 -5.75 10.92 -14.40
C ILE A 81 -5.50 9.76 -13.44
N PHE A 82 -6.48 9.44 -12.60
CA PHE A 82 -6.36 8.33 -11.65
C PHE A 82 -6.12 7.00 -12.38
N TYR A 83 -6.87 6.70 -13.44
CA TYR A 83 -6.70 5.48 -14.23
C TYR A 83 -5.31 5.41 -14.87
N LEU A 84 -4.85 6.48 -15.52
CA LEU A 84 -3.54 6.51 -16.17
C LEU A 84 -2.38 6.37 -15.16
N LYS A 85 -2.50 6.99 -13.98
CA LYS A 85 -1.52 6.85 -12.91
C LYS A 85 -1.49 5.46 -12.28
N THR A 86 -2.64 4.87 -12.00
CA THR A 86 -2.74 3.61 -11.24
C THR A 86 -2.73 2.35 -12.10
N ARG A 87 -3.16 2.43 -13.35
CA ARG A 87 -3.29 1.29 -14.28
C ARG A 87 -2.66 1.54 -15.66
N GLY A 88 -2.58 2.80 -16.11
CA GLY A 88 -1.94 3.17 -17.38
C GLY A 88 -0.41 3.29 -17.33
N GLY A 89 0.21 3.09 -16.16
CA GLY A 89 1.66 3.11 -15.99
C GLY A 89 2.28 4.51 -16.02
N TRP A 90 1.47 5.58 -16.02
CA TRP A 90 1.98 6.94 -15.94
C TRP A 90 2.49 7.20 -14.53
N LYS A 91 3.73 7.65 -14.42
CA LYS A 91 4.35 8.01 -13.15
C LYS A 91 4.90 9.42 -13.27
N GLU A 92 4.78 10.19 -12.20
CA GLU A 92 5.45 11.48 -12.09
C GLU A 92 6.89 11.24 -11.64
N THR A 93 7.83 11.81 -12.37
CA THR A 93 9.23 11.86 -11.94
C THR A 93 9.42 13.12 -11.11
N ALA A 94 9.54 12.98 -9.79
CA ALA A 94 9.90 14.10 -8.93
C ALA A 94 11.43 14.26 -8.95
N ILE A 95 11.92 15.34 -9.56
CA ILE A 95 13.32 15.76 -9.43
C ILE A 95 13.38 16.68 -8.21
N ASN A 96 13.82 16.15 -7.08
CA ASN A 96 14.06 16.96 -5.90
C ASN A 96 15.45 17.60 -6.03
N GLU A 97 15.49 18.88 -6.39
CA GLU A 97 16.73 19.66 -6.30
C GLU A 97 17.07 19.89 -4.82
N ILE A 98 18.06 19.13 -4.31
CA ILE A 98 18.64 19.39 -2.99
C ILE A 98 19.63 20.55 -3.16
N LYS A 99 19.16 21.79 -3.01
CA LYS A 99 20.05 22.93 -2.85
C LYS A 99 20.52 22.96 -1.40
N ALA A 100 21.68 22.37 -1.15
CA ALA A 100 22.40 22.62 0.09
C ALA A 100 22.89 24.08 0.04
N GLU A 101 22.16 24.98 0.69
CA GLU A 101 22.62 26.34 0.91
C GLU A 101 23.72 26.27 1.98
N VAL A 102 24.98 26.23 1.54
CA VAL A 102 26.14 26.32 2.42
C VAL A 102 26.16 27.75 2.97
N THR A 103 25.47 27.97 4.08
CA THR A 103 25.26 29.29 4.71
C THR A 103 26.50 29.78 5.45
N GLN A 104 27.53 28.96 5.57
CA GLN A 104 28.81 29.33 6.16
C GLN A 104 29.81 29.56 5.04
N THR A 105 30.33 30.77 4.93
CA THR A 105 31.61 30.99 4.25
C THR A 105 32.60 29.99 4.83
N PRO A 106 33.39 29.27 4.03
CA PRO A 106 34.38 28.35 4.58
C PRO A 106 35.37 29.19 5.40
N GLU A 107 35.23 29.16 6.73
CA GLU A 107 36.31 29.56 7.61
C GLU A 107 37.54 28.76 7.18
N LYS A 108 38.68 29.43 7.05
CA LYS A 108 39.94 28.75 6.74
C LYS A 108 40.20 27.74 7.86
N ILE A 109 40.00 26.46 7.57
CA ILE A 109 40.30 25.38 8.50
C ILE A 109 41.83 25.24 8.53
N ASP A 110 42.44 25.51 9.68
CA ASP A 110 43.87 25.25 9.87
C ASP A 110 44.08 23.74 10.04
N LEU A 111 44.81 23.15 9.10
CA LEU A 111 45.10 21.73 9.05
C LEU A 111 46.47 21.39 9.66
N SER A 112 47.23 22.39 10.11
CA SER A 112 48.60 22.21 10.60
C SER A 112 48.69 21.40 11.90
N GLY A 113 47.59 21.27 12.64
CA GLY A 113 47.50 20.49 13.88
C GLY A 113 47.14 19.02 13.68
N LEU A 114 46.88 18.56 12.45
CA LEU A 114 46.52 17.17 12.16
C LEU A 114 47.76 16.30 11.97
N SER A 115 47.67 15.04 12.41
CA SER A 115 48.67 14.03 12.12
C SER A 115 48.64 13.61 10.65
N PHE A 116 49.73 13.05 10.15
CA PHE A 116 49.84 12.57 8.77
C PHE A 116 48.73 11.56 8.40
N ASP A 117 48.42 10.65 9.33
CA ASP A 117 47.38 9.63 9.13
C ASP A 117 45.98 10.24 9.02
N GLU A 118 45.70 11.30 9.78
CA GLU A 118 44.43 12.04 9.71
C GLU A 118 44.30 12.83 8.41
N LEU A 119 45.40 13.41 7.92
CA LEU A 119 45.44 14.09 6.62
C LEU A 119 45.20 13.11 5.47
N GLU A 120 45.80 11.92 5.51
CA GLU A 120 45.61 10.90 4.49
C GLU A 120 44.16 10.38 4.47
N GLN A 121 43.52 10.25 5.64
CA GLN A 121 42.10 9.91 5.73
C GLN A 121 41.20 11.01 5.13
N LEU A 122 41.54 12.27 5.37
CA LEU A 122 40.78 13.41 4.87
C LEU A 122 40.89 13.54 3.34
N GLU A 123 42.09 13.31 2.79
CA GLU A 123 42.33 13.23 1.35
C GLU A 123 41.47 12.14 0.68
N LYS A 124 41.46 10.93 1.26
CA LYS A 124 40.61 9.82 0.78
C LYS A 124 39.11 10.15 0.78
N LEU A 125 38.64 10.90 1.77
CA LEU A 125 37.24 11.33 1.85
C LEU A 125 36.89 12.37 0.79
N LEU A 126 37.79 13.33 0.53
CA LEU A 126 37.62 14.35 -0.50
C LEU A 126 37.58 13.72 -1.90
N ASP A 127 38.50 12.80 -2.20
CA ASP A 127 38.54 12.09 -3.49
C ASP A 127 37.27 11.27 -3.74
N LYS A 128 36.76 10.61 -2.69
CA LYS A 128 35.50 9.86 -2.74
C LYS A 128 34.30 10.77 -3.01
N GLY A 129 34.32 12.00 -2.52
CA GLY A 129 33.31 13.02 -2.80
C GLY A 129 33.35 13.48 -4.27
N ASN A 130 34.54 13.83 -4.77
CA ASN A 130 34.73 14.31 -6.14
C ASN A 130 34.47 13.23 -7.21
N SER A 131 34.83 11.98 -6.92
CA SER A 131 34.57 10.83 -7.81
C SER A 131 33.07 10.63 -8.10
N LYS A 132 32.19 10.90 -7.14
CA LYS A 132 30.73 10.72 -7.32
C LYS A 132 30.06 11.86 -8.08
N ALA A 133 30.69 13.02 -8.17
CA ALA A 133 30.18 14.18 -8.92
C ALA A 133 30.48 14.08 -10.43
N ASN A 134 31.52 13.33 -10.84
CA ASN A 134 31.99 13.21 -12.22
C ASN A 134 31.53 11.93 -12.96
N THR A 135 30.67 11.10 -12.37
CA THR A 135 30.03 9.98 -13.06
C THR A 135 28.59 10.36 -13.43
N ASN A 136 28.45 11.15 -14.50
CA ASN A 136 27.22 11.31 -15.28
C ASN A 136 27.60 11.30 -16.77
#